data_AF-A0A348N240-F1
#
_entry.id   AF-A0A348N240-F1
#
_cell.length_a   1.000
_cell.length_b   1.000
_cell.length_c   1.000
_cell.angle_alpha   90.00
_cell.angle_beta   90.00
_cell.angle_gamma   90.00
#
_symmetry.space_group_name_H-M   'P 1'
#
loop_
_entity.id
_entity.type
_entity.pdbx_description
1 polymer ?
#
loop_
_entity_poly.entity_id
_entity_poly.type
_entity_poly.pdbx_seq_one_letter_code
_entity_poly.pdbx_strand_id
1 'polypeptide(L)' 'RREEMLTREDDLHKLWVLRKLLAPMEPVEAMEFLMDRLKATKTNAEFFDSMKQG' A
#
# COMPACT_ATOMS: atom_id res chain seq x y z
N ARG A 1 9.54 -9.47 12.93
CA ARG A 1 9.65 -8.08 13.44
C ARG A 1 8.27 -7.67 13.96
N ARG A 2 8.18 -6.91 15.04
CA ARG A 2 6.91 -6.51 15.68
C ARG A 2 6.37 -5.20 15.09
N GLU A 3 5.93 -5.23 13.84
CA GLU A 3 5.44 -4.05 13.11
C GLU A 3 4.17 -3.47 13.75
N GLU A 4 3.39 -4.30 14.45
CA GLU A 4 2.22 -3.96 15.25
C GLU A 4 2.51 -3.00 16.42
N MET A 5 3.76 -2.87 16.85
CA MET A 5 4.15 -1.93 17.91
C MET A 5 4.42 -0.50 17.39
N LEU A 6 4.56 -0.35 16.08
CA LEU A 6 4.91 0.92 15.43
C LEU A 6 3.81 1.44 14.51
N THR A 7 2.84 0.59 14.17
CA THR A 7 1.74 0.92 13.27
C THR A 7 0.41 0.62 13.95
N ARG A 8 -0.57 1.49 13.71
CA ARG A 8 -1.93 1.27 14.17
C ARG A 8 -2.51 0.06 13.43
N GLU A 9 -3.40 -0.66 14.10
CA GLU A 9 -4.00 -1.89 13.57
C GLU A 9 -4.65 -1.68 12.19
N ASP A 10 -5.37 -0.56 12.01
CA ASP A 10 -5.98 -0.17 10.73
C ASP A 10 -4.96 0.01 9.61
N ASP A 11 -3.80 0.60 9.92
CA ASP A 11 -2.74 0.85 8.95
C ASP A 11 -1.96 -0.43 8.63
N LEU A 12 -1.82 -1.32 9.62
CA LEU A 12 -1.25 -2.65 9.43
C LEU A 12 -2.12 -3.49 8.49
N HIS A 13 -3.45 -3.42 8.62
CA HIS A 13 -4.36 -4.10 7.70
C HIS A 13 -4.22 -3.58 6.27
N LYS A 14 -4.16 -2.26 6.08
CA LYS A 14 -3.94 -1.63 4.76
C LYS A 14 -2.61 -2.07 4.14
N LEU A 15 -1.53 -2.11 4.92
CA LEU A 15 -0.22 -2.58 4.48
C LEU A 15 -0.26 -4.06 4.07
N TRP A 16 -1.01 -4.89 4.80
CA TRP A 16 -1.18 -6.29 4.46
C TRP A 16 -1.91 -6.47 3.11
N VAL A 17 -2.98 -5.71 2.87
CA VAL A 17 -3.70 -5.71 1.59
C VAL A 17 -2.77 -5.27 0.44
N LEU A 18 -2.02 -4.19 0.63
CA LEU A 18 -1.04 -3.72 -0.35
C LEU A 18 0.02 -4.80 -0.66
N ARG A 19 0.56 -5.47 0.35
CA ARG A 19 1.53 -6.57 0.17
C ARG A 19 0.92 -7.71 -0.64
N LYS A 20 -0.34 -8.07 -0.42
CA LYS A 20 -1.04 -9.11 -1.18
C LYS A 20 -1.28 -8.70 -2.63
N LEU A 21 -1.60 -7.44 -2.88
CA LEU A 21 -1.79 -6.90 -4.22
C LEU A 21 -0.49 -6.91 -5.04
N LEU A 22 0.64 -6.60 -4.41
CA LEU A 22 1.95 -6.55 -5.07
C LEU A 22 2.62 -7.92 -5.19
N ALA A 23 2.24 -8.91 -4.37
CA ALA A 23 2.86 -10.24 -4.34
C ALA A 23 2.90 -11.00 -5.68
N PRO A 24 1.89 -10.93 -6.57
CA PRO A 24 1.94 -11.62 -7.86
C PRO A 24 2.67 -10.82 -8.96
N MET A 25 3.07 -9.57 -8.72
CA MET A 25 3.72 -8.70 -9.71
C MET A 25 5.23 -8.90 -9.70
N GLU A 26 5.87 -8.71 -10.85
CA GLU A 26 7.34 -8.64 -10.91
C GLU A 26 7.85 -7.39 -10.17
N PRO A 27 9.05 -7.43 -9.53
CA PRO A 27 9.52 -6.33 -8.69
C PRO A 27 9.55 -4.95 -9.38
N VAL A 28 9.86 -4.92 -10.67
CA VAL A 28 9.89 -3.68 -11.46
C VAL A 28 8.48 -3.13 -11.65
N GLU A 29 7.54 -3.98 -12.08
CA GLU A 29 6.13 -3.62 -12.29
C GLU A 29 5.47 -3.18 -10.99
N ALA A 30 5.73 -3.88 -9.89
CA ALA A 30 5.24 -3.52 -8.56
C ALA A 30 5.70 -2.12 -8.12
N MET A 31 6.97 -1.78 -8.38
CA MET A 31 7.54 -0.48 -8.05
C MET A 31 6.99 0.64 -8.93
N GLU A 32 6.81 0.39 -10.23
CA GLU A 32 6.19 1.34 -11.16
C GLU A 32 4.73 1.61 -10.77
N PHE A 33 3.94 0.56 -10.54
CA PHE A 33 2.56 0.67 -10.06
C PHE A 33 2.47 1.49 -8.76
N LEU A 34 3.35 1.20 -7.79
CA LEU A 34 3.37 1.92 -6.53
C LEU A 34 3.71 3.40 -6.74
N MET A 35 4.73 3.71 -7.55
CA MET A 35 5.12 5.09 -7.83
C MET A 35 4.04 5.88 -8.53
N ASP A 36 3.33 5.29 -9.49
CA ASP A 36 2.28 5.98 -10.23
C ASP A 36 1.09 6.32 -9.33
N ARG A 37 0.71 5.41 -8.44
CA ARG A 37 -0.36 5.66 -7.46
C ARG A 37 0.05 6.69 -6.42
N LEU A 38 1.28 6.61 -5.90
CA LEU A 38 1.78 7.57 -4.93
C LEU A 38 1.89 8.98 -5.52
N LYS A 39 2.33 9.12 -6.78
CA LYS A 39 2.38 10.42 -7.48
C LYS A 39 1.00 11.03 -7.70
N ALA A 40 -0.04 10.21 -7.83
CA ALA A 40 -1.42 10.66 -8.02
C ALA A 40 -2.08 11.16 -6.72
N THR A 41 -1.48 10.92 -5.55
CA THR A 41 -2.04 11.26 -4.24
C THR A 41 -1.07 12.13 -3.44
N LYS A 42 -1.58 13.06 -2.61
CA LYS A 42 -0.72 13.92 -1.79
C LYS A 42 -0.35 13.29 -0.46
N THR A 43 -1.17 12.37 0.04
CA THR A 43 -0.97 11.72 1.34
C THR A 43 -1.16 10.21 1.27
N ASN A 44 -0.51 9.48 2.17
CA ASN A 44 -0.68 8.03 2.28
C ASN A 44 -2.15 7.65 2.60
N ALA A 45 -2.88 8.51 3.31
CA ALA A 45 -4.30 8.30 3.58
C ALA A 45 -5.12 8.28 2.29
N GLU A 46 -4.92 9.27 1.42
CA GLU A 46 -5.56 9.34 0.09
C GLU A 46 -5.18 8.13 -0.78
N PHE A 47 -3.91 7.71 -0.76
CA PHE A 47 -3.46 6.50 -1.47
C PHE A 47 -4.22 5.26 -0.99
N PHE A 48 -4.28 5.03 0.32
CA PHE A 48 -4.97 3.87 0.87
C PHE A 48 -6.48 3.91 0.64
N ASP A 49 -7.10 5.09 0.65
CA ASP A 49 -8.53 5.21 0.33
C ASP A 49 -8.80 4.99 -1.17
N SER A 50 -7.89 5.40 -2.05
CA SER A 50 -7.98 5.10 -3.49
C SER A 50 -7.91 3.61 -3.80
N MET A 51 -7.24 2.81 -2.97
CA MET A 51 -7.19 1.35 -3.10
C MET A 51 -8.45 0.63 -2.61
N LYS A 52 -9.29 1.27 -1.80
CA LYS A 52 -10.56 0.69 -1.31
C LYS A 52 -11.71 0.80 -2.32
N GLN A 53 -11.58 1.66 -3.34
CA GLN A 53 -12.62 1.91 -4.34
C GLN A 53 -12.58 0.95 -5.54
N GLY A 54 -11.93 -0.21 -5.42
CA GLY A 54 -11.83 -1.25 -6.45
C GLY A 54 -12.44 -2.56 -6.01
#